data_AF-A0A4J1ZJ23-F1
#
_entry.id   AF-A0A4J1ZJ23-F1
#
_cell.length_a   1.000
_cell.length_b   1.000
_cell.length_c   1.000
_cell.angle_alpha   90.00
_cell.angle_beta   90.00
_cell.angle_gamma   90.00
#
_symmetry.space_group_name_H-M   'P 1'
#
loop_
_entity.id
_entity.type
_entity.pdbx_description
1 polymer ?
#
loop_
_entity_poly.entity_id
_entity_poly.type
_entity_poly.pdbx_seq_one_letter_code
_entity_poly.pdbx_strand_id
1 'polypeptide(L)'
;MVKEAVRKVGDGYVFEENGVSRYIPAKDLSAETAAGIDSKLAKQESLSHKLGAKKTDLPSSDREFYNKAYDLLARIHQDLLDNKGRQVDFEALDNLLERLKDVSSDKVKLVDDILAFLAPIRHPERLGKPNAQITYTDDEIQVAKLAGKYTTEDGYIFDPRDITSDEGDAYVTPHMTHSHWIKKDSLSEAERAAAQAYAKEKGLTPPSTDHQDSGNTEAKGAEAIYNRVKAAKKVPLDRMPYNLQYTVEVKNGSLIIPHYDHYHNIKFEWFDEGLYEAPKGYTLEDLLATVKYYVEHPNERPHSDNGFGNASDHVQRNKNGQADTNQTEKPSEEKPQTEKPEEETPREEKPQSEKPESPKPTEEPEEPQVETEKVEEKLREAEDLLGKIQDPIIKSNAKETLTGLKNNLLFGTQDNNTIMAEAEKLLALLKESK
;
A
#
# COMPACT_ATOMS: atom_id res chain seq x y z
N MET A 1 21.82 -4.57 -24.98
CA MET A 1 20.42 -5.06 -24.82
C MET A 1 20.27 -6.56 -25.07
N VAL A 2 20.21 -7.08 -26.30
CA VAL A 2 19.97 -8.54 -26.51
C VAL A 2 20.97 -9.42 -25.76
N LYS A 3 22.26 -9.04 -25.75
CA LYS A 3 23.32 -9.76 -25.02
C LYS A 3 23.18 -9.70 -23.50
N GLU A 4 22.57 -8.66 -22.94
CA GLU A 4 22.36 -8.48 -21.48
C GLU A 4 21.05 -9.11 -20.99
N ALA A 5 20.11 -9.46 -21.87
CA ALA A 5 18.84 -10.07 -21.45
C ALA A 5 19.08 -11.45 -20.81
N VAL A 6 18.65 -11.63 -19.56
CA VAL A 6 18.90 -12.84 -18.77
C VAL A 6 17.67 -13.73 -18.61
N ARG A 7 16.46 -13.14 -18.68
CA ARG A 7 15.19 -13.87 -18.61
C ARG A 7 14.02 -13.01 -19.10
N LYS A 8 12.91 -13.67 -19.42
CA LYS A 8 11.61 -13.07 -19.68
C LYS A 8 10.75 -13.33 -18.45
N VAL A 9 10.09 -12.31 -17.93
CA VAL A 9 9.23 -12.42 -16.74
C VAL A 9 8.02 -11.52 -16.98
N GLY A 10 6.82 -12.08 -16.82
CA GLY A 10 5.58 -11.42 -17.24
C GLY A 10 5.66 -10.98 -18.71
N ASP A 11 5.32 -9.72 -18.92
CA ASP A 11 5.20 -9.03 -20.20
C ASP A 11 6.45 -8.17 -20.52
N GLY A 12 7.60 -8.51 -19.95
CA GLY A 12 8.87 -7.85 -20.23
C GLY A 12 10.10 -8.72 -20.02
N TYR A 13 11.26 -8.06 -19.99
CA TYR A 13 12.56 -8.71 -19.95
C TYR A 13 13.45 -8.12 -18.86
N VAL A 14 14.16 -9.01 -18.17
CA VAL A 14 15.20 -8.62 -17.21
C VAL A 14 16.54 -8.62 -17.93
N PHE A 15 17.26 -7.51 -17.81
CA PHE A 15 18.61 -7.33 -18.31
C PHE A 15 19.56 -7.16 -17.15
N GLU A 16 20.76 -7.71 -17.28
CA GLU A 16 21.80 -7.55 -16.27
C GLU A 16 23.06 -6.99 -16.92
N GLU A 17 23.57 -5.90 -16.35
CA GLU A 17 24.81 -5.26 -16.76
C GLU A 17 25.63 -4.91 -15.52
N ASN A 18 26.87 -5.39 -15.44
CA ASN A 18 27.77 -5.19 -14.29
C ASN A 18 27.15 -5.58 -12.93
N GLY A 19 26.33 -6.65 -12.91
CA GLY A 19 25.64 -7.12 -11.70
C GLY A 19 24.40 -6.31 -11.32
N VAL A 20 24.03 -5.28 -12.09
CA VAL A 20 22.80 -4.50 -11.88
C VAL A 20 21.71 -5.04 -12.79
N SER A 21 20.60 -5.48 -12.19
CA SER A 21 19.41 -5.91 -12.91
C SER A 21 18.49 -4.73 -13.20
N ARG A 22 17.92 -4.71 -14.42
CA ARG A 22 16.88 -3.75 -14.84
C ARG A 22 15.76 -4.48 -15.57
N TYR A 23 14.54 -3.98 -15.45
CA TYR A 23 13.38 -4.48 -16.17
C TYR A 23 12.99 -3.53 -17.29
N ILE A 24 12.66 -4.08 -18.46
CA ILE A 24 12.10 -3.30 -19.57
C ILE A 24 10.85 -4.03 -20.07
N PRO A 25 9.67 -3.38 -20.00
CA PRO A 25 8.45 -3.90 -20.60
C PRO A 25 8.63 -4.18 -22.10
N ALA A 26 8.05 -5.27 -22.60
CA ALA A 26 8.18 -5.64 -24.01
C ALA A 26 7.58 -4.57 -24.95
N LYS A 27 6.54 -3.87 -24.49
CA LYS A 27 5.91 -2.74 -25.21
C LYS A 27 6.85 -1.56 -25.46
N ASP A 28 7.92 -1.43 -24.67
CA ASP A 28 8.91 -0.35 -24.80
C ASP A 28 10.08 -0.76 -25.71
N LEU A 29 10.04 -1.97 -26.28
CA LEU A 29 11.03 -2.49 -27.22
C LEU A 29 10.45 -2.57 -28.63
N SER A 30 11.32 -2.42 -29.64
CA SER A 30 10.92 -2.74 -31.01
C SER A 30 10.61 -4.23 -31.14
N ALA A 31 9.65 -4.58 -32.00
CA ALA A 31 9.29 -5.98 -32.26
C ALA A 31 10.50 -6.83 -32.70
N GLU A 32 11.41 -6.25 -33.48
CA GLU A 32 12.68 -6.89 -33.89
C GLU A 32 13.58 -7.18 -32.68
N THR A 33 13.71 -6.22 -31.75
CA THR A 33 14.52 -6.40 -30.54
C THR A 33 13.93 -7.48 -29.63
N ALA A 34 12.62 -7.43 -29.39
CA ALA A 34 11.91 -8.43 -28.59
C ALA A 34 12.05 -9.83 -29.18
N ALA A 35 11.86 -10.00 -30.50
CA ALA A 35 12.06 -11.27 -31.18
C ALA A 35 13.52 -11.76 -31.10
N GLY A 36 14.49 -10.85 -31.17
CA GLY A 36 15.90 -11.15 -30.97
C GLY A 36 16.22 -11.67 -29.56
N ILE A 37 15.59 -11.07 -28.53
CA ILE A 37 15.71 -11.52 -27.14
C ILE A 37 15.05 -12.89 -26.96
N ASP A 38 13.81 -13.07 -27.41
CA ASP A 38 13.10 -14.35 -27.33
C ASP A 38 13.89 -15.47 -28.01
N SER A 39 14.46 -15.21 -29.20
CA SER A 39 15.33 -16.17 -29.91
C SER A 39 16.60 -16.53 -29.13
N LYS A 40 17.19 -15.57 -28.40
CA LYS A 40 18.34 -15.83 -27.53
C LYS A 40 17.93 -16.67 -26.32
N LEU A 41 16.88 -16.29 -25.61
CA LEU A 41 16.42 -16.98 -24.39
C LEU A 41 15.91 -18.40 -24.71
N ALA A 42 15.31 -18.60 -25.89
CA ALA A 42 14.92 -19.93 -26.36
C ALA A 42 16.13 -20.89 -26.47
N LYS A 43 17.31 -20.37 -26.86
CA LYS A 43 18.57 -21.13 -26.97
C LYS A 43 19.27 -21.35 -25.62
N GLN A 44 18.82 -20.69 -24.56
CA GLN A 44 19.36 -20.93 -23.22
C GLN A 44 19.03 -22.36 -22.80
N GLU A 45 20.05 -23.07 -22.30
CA GLU A 45 19.87 -24.41 -21.77
C GLU A 45 19.17 -24.35 -20.41
N SER A 46 18.31 -25.34 -20.15
CA SER A 46 17.68 -25.49 -18.84
C SER A 46 18.64 -26.25 -17.93
N LEU A 47 19.04 -25.64 -16.82
CA LEU A 47 19.87 -26.29 -15.82
C LEU A 47 18.99 -27.15 -14.92
N SER A 48 19.44 -28.37 -14.63
CA SER A 48 18.84 -29.17 -13.56
C SER A 48 19.40 -28.68 -12.22
N HIS A 49 18.52 -28.30 -11.30
CA HIS A 49 18.89 -27.91 -9.93
C HIS A 49 17.98 -28.58 -8.92
N LYS A 50 18.53 -29.02 -7.78
CA LYS A 50 17.77 -29.59 -6.68
C LYS A 50 17.77 -28.64 -5.49
N LEU A 51 16.59 -28.26 -5.02
CA LEU A 51 16.45 -27.42 -3.84
C LEU A 51 17.10 -28.07 -2.60
N GLY A 52 17.86 -27.28 -1.85
CA GLY A 52 18.41 -27.70 -0.56
C GLY A 52 17.31 -28.08 0.43
N ALA A 53 17.57 -29.08 1.28
CA ALA A 53 16.57 -29.57 2.23
C ALA A 53 16.20 -28.52 3.30
N LYS A 54 14.91 -28.47 3.65
CA LYS A 54 14.37 -27.66 4.74
C LYS A 54 14.94 -28.14 6.08
N LYS A 55 15.35 -27.20 6.94
CA LYS A 55 15.78 -27.51 8.31
C LYS A 55 14.55 -27.91 9.15
N THR A 56 14.63 -29.05 9.84
CA THR A 56 13.48 -29.59 10.62
C THR A 56 13.66 -29.41 12.13
N ASP A 57 14.90 -29.29 12.61
CA ASP A 57 15.28 -29.08 14.02
C ASP A 57 15.33 -27.59 14.37
N LEU A 58 14.20 -26.90 14.21
CA LEU A 58 14.09 -25.46 14.46
C LEU A 58 13.54 -25.15 15.86
N PRO A 59 14.04 -24.09 16.54
CA PRO A 59 13.46 -23.58 17.77
C PRO A 59 11.96 -23.29 17.60
N SER A 60 11.15 -23.62 18.60
CA SER A 60 9.68 -23.47 18.50
C SER A 60 9.22 -22.02 18.33
N SER A 61 9.98 -21.04 18.84
CA SER A 61 9.63 -19.61 18.74
C SER A 61 9.78 -19.06 17.32
N ASP A 62 10.71 -19.62 16.54
CA ASP A 62 11.08 -19.09 15.23
C ASP A 62 10.69 -20.00 14.07
N ARG A 63 10.12 -21.17 14.37
CA ARG A 63 9.78 -22.19 13.38
C ARG A 63 8.94 -21.62 12.24
N GLU A 64 8.01 -20.73 12.55
CA GLU A 64 7.14 -20.11 11.56
C GLU A 64 7.93 -19.23 10.57
N PHE A 65 8.84 -18.38 11.07
CA PHE A 65 9.73 -17.56 10.25
C PHE A 65 10.51 -18.42 9.26
N TYR A 66 11.26 -19.41 9.77
CA TYR A 66 12.11 -20.26 8.94
C TYR A 66 11.30 -21.08 7.94
N ASN A 67 10.10 -21.51 8.31
CA ASN A 67 9.21 -22.22 7.41
C ASN A 67 8.76 -21.33 6.25
N LYS A 68 8.24 -20.14 6.53
CA LYS A 68 7.75 -19.22 5.49
C LYS A 68 8.88 -18.68 4.61
N ALA A 69 10.03 -18.36 5.19
CA ALA A 69 11.22 -17.95 4.44
C ALA A 69 11.71 -19.07 3.49
N TYR A 70 11.69 -20.33 3.94
CA TYR A 70 12.00 -21.47 3.06
C TYR A 70 10.98 -21.59 1.93
N ASP A 71 9.69 -21.43 2.22
CA ASP A 71 8.62 -21.56 1.23
C ASP A 71 8.70 -20.43 0.17
N LEU A 72 9.17 -19.23 0.54
CA LEU A 72 9.56 -18.16 -0.40
C LEU A 72 10.73 -18.59 -1.30
N LEU A 73 11.84 -19.08 -0.71
CA LEU A 73 13.00 -19.55 -1.49
C LEU A 73 12.66 -20.73 -2.41
N ALA A 74 11.77 -21.63 -1.98
CA ALA A 74 11.28 -22.74 -2.79
C ALA A 74 10.47 -22.27 -4.01
N ARG A 75 9.69 -21.19 -3.87
CA ARG A 75 8.99 -20.57 -5.01
C ARG A 75 9.98 -19.93 -5.98
N ILE A 76 10.96 -19.19 -5.48
CA ILE A 76 12.03 -18.62 -6.31
C ILE A 76 12.75 -19.73 -7.09
N HIS A 77 13.04 -20.87 -6.45
CA HIS A 77 13.63 -22.02 -7.12
C HIS A 77 12.79 -22.52 -8.30
N GLN A 78 11.47 -22.61 -8.12
CA GLN A 78 10.56 -22.99 -9.20
C GLN A 78 10.58 -21.97 -10.34
N ASP A 79 10.54 -20.67 -10.05
CA ASP A 79 10.60 -19.64 -11.09
C ASP A 79 11.93 -19.66 -11.85
N LEU A 80 13.03 -19.98 -11.17
CA LEU A 80 14.32 -20.17 -11.81
C LEU A 80 14.30 -21.38 -12.72
N LEU A 81 13.68 -22.50 -12.34
CA LEU A 81 13.54 -23.65 -13.25
C LEU A 81 12.70 -23.27 -14.48
N ASP A 82 11.56 -22.61 -14.27
CA ASP A 82 10.61 -22.25 -15.32
C ASP A 82 11.20 -21.22 -16.31
N ASN A 83 12.00 -20.28 -15.81
CA ASN A 83 12.64 -19.23 -16.61
C ASN A 83 14.09 -19.54 -17.01
N LYS A 84 14.52 -20.80 -16.90
CA LYS A 84 15.86 -21.27 -17.27
C LYS A 84 16.99 -20.49 -16.57
N GLY A 85 16.88 -20.31 -15.26
CA GLY A 85 17.84 -19.61 -14.40
C GLY A 85 19.29 -19.99 -14.67
N ARG A 86 20.20 -19.04 -14.46
CA ARG A 86 21.63 -19.23 -14.69
C ARG A 86 22.25 -19.93 -13.49
N GLN A 87 23.44 -20.49 -13.69
CA GLN A 87 24.22 -21.12 -12.63
C GLN A 87 24.42 -20.17 -11.41
N VAL A 88 24.74 -18.91 -11.67
CA VAL A 88 24.90 -17.88 -10.63
C VAL A 88 23.62 -17.61 -9.83
N ASP A 89 22.44 -17.77 -10.46
CA ASP A 89 21.16 -17.58 -9.78
C ASP A 89 20.90 -18.75 -8.80
N PHE A 90 21.21 -19.98 -9.21
CA PHE A 90 21.12 -21.16 -8.32
C PHE A 90 22.15 -21.13 -7.18
N GLU A 91 23.37 -20.68 -7.45
CA GLU A 91 24.40 -20.50 -6.42
C GLU A 91 24.00 -19.44 -5.38
N ALA A 92 23.36 -18.34 -5.81
CA ALA A 92 22.82 -17.34 -4.91
C ALA A 92 21.67 -17.89 -4.04
N LEU A 93 20.76 -18.68 -4.63
CA LEU A 93 19.71 -19.39 -3.90
C LEU A 93 20.29 -20.35 -2.85
N ASP A 94 21.29 -21.14 -3.20
CA ASP A 94 21.93 -22.10 -2.27
C ASP A 94 22.60 -21.38 -1.10
N ASN A 95 23.24 -20.23 -1.35
CA ASN A 95 23.82 -19.40 -0.29
C ASN A 95 22.75 -18.85 0.67
N LEU A 96 21.59 -18.43 0.17
CA LEU A 96 20.47 -18.00 1.02
C LEU A 96 19.89 -19.16 1.82
N LEU A 97 19.74 -20.34 1.22
CA LEU A 97 19.29 -21.55 1.92
C LEU A 97 20.26 -21.97 3.01
N GLU A 98 21.56 -21.84 2.80
CA GLU A 98 22.56 -22.17 3.82
C GLU A 98 22.51 -21.20 4.99
N ARG A 99 22.39 -19.89 4.72
CA ARG A 99 22.17 -18.87 5.76
C ARG A 99 20.87 -19.10 6.52
N LEU A 100 19.80 -19.51 5.85
CA LEU A 100 18.53 -19.82 6.50
C LEU A 100 18.63 -21.01 7.48
N LYS A 101 19.56 -21.95 7.26
CA LYS A 101 19.80 -23.06 8.22
C LYS A 101 20.55 -22.60 9.47
N ASP A 102 21.31 -21.51 9.39
CA ASP A 102 22.02 -20.94 10.52
C ASP A 102 21.04 -20.11 11.38
N VAL A 103 20.62 -20.69 12.50
CA VAL A 103 19.69 -20.05 13.44
C VAL A 103 20.32 -18.86 14.18
N SER A 104 21.64 -18.68 14.09
CA SER A 104 22.34 -17.51 14.63
C SER A 104 22.44 -16.35 13.64
N SER A 105 21.99 -16.55 12.41
CA SER A 105 21.99 -15.52 11.38
C SER A 105 21.05 -14.35 11.74
N ASP A 106 21.47 -13.15 11.33
CA ASP A 106 20.63 -11.96 11.41
C ASP A 106 19.42 -12.13 10.48
N LYS A 107 18.25 -12.35 11.08
CA LYS A 107 16.98 -12.58 10.37
C LYS A 107 16.57 -11.37 9.55
N VAL A 108 16.72 -10.16 10.08
CA VAL A 108 16.34 -8.92 9.36
C VAL A 108 17.18 -8.80 8.10
N LYS A 109 18.50 -8.96 8.23
CA LYS A 109 19.39 -8.96 7.07
C LYS A 109 19.10 -10.10 6.09
N LEU A 110 18.76 -11.28 6.59
CA LEU A 110 18.39 -12.41 5.73
C LEU A 110 17.13 -12.10 4.91
N VAL A 111 16.10 -11.50 5.52
CA VAL A 111 14.90 -11.06 4.78
C VAL A 111 15.25 -10.03 3.71
N ASP A 112 16.05 -9.02 4.03
CA ASP A 112 16.46 -8.00 3.05
C ASP A 112 17.17 -8.64 1.84
N ASP A 113 18.07 -9.59 2.09
CA ASP A 113 18.79 -10.29 1.03
C ASP A 113 17.86 -11.25 0.23
N ILE A 114 16.84 -11.87 0.86
CA ILE A 114 15.82 -12.67 0.18
C ILE A 114 14.95 -11.79 -0.73
N LEU A 115 14.44 -10.66 -0.23
CA LEU A 115 13.60 -9.74 -1.00
C LEU A 115 14.36 -9.16 -2.19
N ALA A 116 15.62 -8.77 -1.99
CA ALA A 116 16.49 -8.29 -3.06
C ALA A 116 16.76 -9.36 -4.13
N PHE A 117 16.94 -10.62 -3.73
CA PHE A 117 17.14 -11.74 -4.66
C PHE A 117 15.86 -12.09 -5.43
N LEU A 118 14.71 -12.03 -4.75
CA LEU A 118 13.41 -12.33 -5.32
C LEU A 118 12.99 -11.31 -6.40
N ALA A 119 13.26 -10.02 -6.18
CA ALA A 119 12.81 -8.94 -7.05
C ALA A 119 13.12 -9.18 -8.55
N PRO A 120 14.37 -9.42 -9.01
CA PRO A 120 14.65 -9.66 -10.43
C PRO A 120 14.12 -10.99 -10.99
N ILE A 121 13.52 -11.85 -10.17
CA ILE A 121 13.02 -13.17 -10.57
C ILE A 121 11.50 -13.18 -10.66
N ARG A 122 10.82 -12.63 -9.64
CA ARG A 122 9.35 -12.67 -9.52
C ARG A 122 8.67 -11.32 -9.69
N HIS A 123 9.32 -10.25 -9.28
CA HIS A 123 8.75 -8.90 -9.24
C HIS A 123 9.67 -7.88 -9.94
N PRO A 124 10.07 -8.13 -11.21
CA PRO A 124 11.05 -7.30 -11.88
C PRO A 124 10.55 -5.86 -12.11
N GLU A 125 9.23 -5.64 -12.09
CA GLU A 125 8.60 -4.31 -12.11
C GLU A 125 8.97 -3.43 -10.89
N ARG A 126 9.57 -4.00 -9.85
CA ARG A 126 10.13 -3.29 -8.69
C ARG A 126 11.55 -2.78 -8.93
N LEU A 127 12.27 -3.32 -9.93
CA LEU A 127 13.67 -2.96 -10.17
C LEU A 127 13.82 -1.48 -10.51
N GLY A 128 14.67 -0.79 -9.74
CA GLY A 128 14.94 0.65 -9.91
C GLY A 128 13.91 1.57 -9.25
N LYS A 129 12.85 1.03 -8.63
CA LYS A 129 11.90 1.82 -7.84
C LYS A 129 12.42 2.01 -6.41
N PRO A 130 12.16 3.17 -5.79
CA PRO A 130 12.38 3.34 -4.35
C PRO A 130 11.41 2.45 -3.56
N ASN A 131 11.76 2.12 -2.31
CA ASN A 131 10.93 1.27 -1.44
C ASN A 131 9.52 1.84 -1.24
N ALA A 132 9.39 3.17 -1.10
CA ALA A 132 8.11 3.87 -1.07
C ALA A 132 7.18 3.64 -2.28
N GLN A 133 7.66 3.08 -3.39
CA GLN A 133 6.87 2.75 -4.59
C GLN A 133 6.71 1.23 -4.81
N ILE A 134 6.98 0.44 -3.79
CA ILE A 134 6.88 -1.02 -3.81
C ILE A 134 5.74 -1.45 -2.88
N THR A 135 4.81 -2.21 -3.44
CA THR A 135 3.84 -2.99 -2.67
C THR A 135 4.36 -4.42 -2.57
N TYR A 136 4.79 -4.81 -1.36
CA TYR A 136 5.18 -6.18 -1.05
C TYR A 136 3.96 -7.10 -0.94
N THR A 137 4.15 -8.36 -1.28
CA THR A 137 3.12 -9.40 -1.17
C THR A 137 2.93 -9.82 0.28
N ASP A 138 1.76 -10.38 0.62
CA ASP A 138 1.45 -10.82 1.98
C ASP A 138 2.48 -11.81 2.54
N ASP A 139 3.04 -12.69 1.72
CA ASP A 139 4.05 -13.64 2.16
C ASP A 139 5.39 -12.95 2.49
N GLU A 140 5.77 -11.94 1.70
CA GLU A 140 6.95 -11.11 1.96
C GLU A 140 6.76 -10.29 3.25
N ILE A 141 5.59 -9.68 3.41
CA ILE A 141 5.19 -8.94 4.62
C ILE A 141 5.23 -9.84 5.84
N GLN A 142 4.64 -11.03 5.79
CA GLN A 142 4.64 -11.98 6.90
C GLN A 142 6.05 -12.42 7.28
N VAL A 143 6.93 -12.69 6.31
CA VAL A 143 8.32 -13.06 6.59
C VAL A 143 9.09 -11.90 7.20
N ALA A 144 8.90 -10.67 6.71
CA ALA A 144 9.51 -9.48 7.30
C ALA A 144 9.03 -9.20 8.72
N LYS A 145 7.71 -9.30 8.96
CA LYS A 145 7.10 -9.15 10.29
C LYS A 145 7.64 -10.18 11.28
N LEU A 146 7.74 -11.45 10.88
CA LEU A 146 8.32 -12.52 11.71
C LEU A 146 9.83 -12.37 11.96
N ALA A 147 10.55 -11.66 11.09
CA ALA A 147 11.93 -11.26 11.34
C ALA A 147 12.07 -10.08 12.30
N GLY A 148 10.94 -9.44 12.67
CA GLY A 148 10.90 -8.29 13.55
C GLY A 148 10.97 -6.94 12.84
N LYS A 149 10.71 -6.90 11.53
CA LYS A 149 10.57 -5.64 10.79
C LYS A 149 9.18 -5.03 11.00
N TYR A 150 9.10 -3.70 11.00
CA TYR A 150 7.82 -3.00 10.90
C TYR A 150 7.25 -3.16 9.50
N THR A 151 6.00 -3.61 9.43
CA THR A 151 5.24 -3.80 8.20
C THR A 151 3.82 -3.31 8.40
N THR A 152 3.13 -3.08 7.30
CA THR A 152 1.71 -2.68 7.27
C THR A 152 0.94 -3.54 6.27
N GLU A 153 -0.37 -3.68 6.47
CA GLU A 153 -1.22 -4.52 5.63
C GLU A 153 -1.36 -4.04 4.18
N ASP A 154 -1.13 -2.76 3.90
CA ASP A 154 -1.13 -2.20 2.54
C ASP A 154 0.13 -2.55 1.74
N GLY A 155 1.03 -3.38 2.29
CA GLY A 155 2.19 -3.92 1.60
C GLY A 155 3.46 -3.08 1.77
N TYR A 156 3.55 -2.22 2.79
CA TYR A 156 4.78 -1.50 3.10
C TYR A 156 5.66 -2.27 4.12
N ILE A 157 6.96 -2.29 3.86
CA ILE A 157 8.01 -2.77 4.77
C ILE A 157 8.91 -1.58 5.07
N PHE A 158 9.13 -1.28 6.35
CA PHE A 158 9.89 -0.12 6.76
C PHE A 158 11.35 -0.15 6.27
N ASP A 159 11.76 0.92 5.59
CA ASP A 159 13.16 1.28 5.36
C ASP A 159 13.43 2.66 5.98
N PRO A 160 14.43 2.80 6.88
CA PRO A 160 14.87 4.09 7.40
C PRO A 160 15.09 5.17 6.32
N ARG A 161 15.49 4.78 5.11
CA ARG A 161 15.74 5.71 4.00
C ARG A 161 14.49 6.41 3.48
N ASP A 162 13.31 5.86 3.75
CA ASP A 162 12.03 6.46 3.35
C ASP A 162 11.59 7.56 4.31
N ILE A 163 12.29 7.79 5.43
CA ILE A 163 11.91 8.84 6.38
C ILE A 163 12.01 10.22 5.73
N THR A 164 10.89 10.93 5.71
CA THR A 164 10.78 12.31 5.21
C THR A 164 10.62 13.32 6.32
N SER A 165 10.15 12.89 7.51
CA SER A 165 10.00 13.75 8.69
C SER A 165 10.26 12.97 9.98
N ASP A 166 10.93 13.62 10.94
CA ASP A 166 10.96 13.19 12.35
C ASP A 166 9.97 14.06 13.10
N GLU A 167 8.96 13.45 13.71
CA GLU A 167 7.85 14.13 14.37
C GLU A 167 7.96 14.13 15.90
N GLY A 168 9.15 13.78 16.42
CA GLY A 168 9.40 13.63 17.85
C GLY A 168 9.19 12.19 18.29
N ASP A 169 7.94 11.75 18.40
CA ASP A 169 7.59 10.39 18.83
C ASP A 169 7.29 9.42 17.67
N ALA A 170 7.33 9.90 16.43
CA ALA A 170 7.08 9.11 15.23
C ALA A 170 7.97 9.55 14.06
N TYR A 171 8.00 8.72 13.02
CA TYR A 171 8.56 9.04 11.71
C TYR A 171 7.45 9.07 10.66
N VAL A 172 7.61 9.92 9.65
CA VAL A 172 6.74 9.94 8.47
C VAL A 172 7.46 9.34 7.27
N THR A 173 6.87 8.33 6.64
CA THR A 173 7.41 7.67 5.44
C THR A 173 6.36 7.64 4.34
N PRO A 174 6.68 7.99 3.07
CA PRO A 174 5.75 7.88 1.97
C PRO A 174 5.53 6.43 1.58
N HIS A 175 4.33 6.11 1.10
CA HIS A 175 4.01 4.84 0.48
C HIS A 175 2.96 5.03 -0.60
N MET A 176 3.33 4.71 -1.84
CA MET A 176 2.51 4.89 -3.04
C MET A 176 1.95 6.32 -3.14
N THR A 177 0.66 6.51 -2.86
CA THR A 177 -0.04 7.80 -2.95
C THR A 177 -0.29 8.47 -1.60
N HIS A 178 0.17 7.87 -0.50
CA HIS A 178 -0.05 8.39 0.85
C HIS A 178 1.25 8.34 1.67
N SER A 179 1.13 8.56 2.98
CA SER A 179 2.24 8.45 3.92
C SER A 179 1.79 7.75 5.19
N HIS A 180 2.74 7.06 5.82
CA HIS A 180 2.61 6.37 7.09
C HIS A 180 3.13 7.21 8.24
N TRP A 181 2.37 7.27 9.33
CA TRP A 181 2.82 7.79 10.62
C TRP A 181 3.26 6.63 11.52
N ILE A 182 4.57 6.42 11.63
CA ILE A 182 5.15 5.25 12.29
C ILE A 182 5.69 5.66 13.66
N LYS A 183 4.99 5.25 14.73
CA LYS A 183 5.44 5.52 16.10
C LYS A 183 6.78 4.84 16.38
N LYS A 184 7.72 5.54 17.02
CA LYS A 184 9.09 5.04 17.26
C LYS A 184 9.13 3.81 18.17
N ASP A 185 8.14 3.65 19.05
CA ASP A 185 7.97 2.50 19.94
C ASP A 185 7.46 1.24 19.21
N SER A 186 6.78 1.40 18.07
CA SER A 186 6.37 0.29 17.21
C SER A 186 7.52 -0.33 16.40
N LEU A 187 8.63 0.39 16.26
CA LEU A 187 9.85 -0.07 15.59
C LEU A 187 10.69 -0.95 16.52
N SER A 188 11.34 -1.97 15.95
CA SER A 188 12.37 -2.72 16.66
C SER A 188 13.52 -1.80 17.09
N GLU A 189 14.31 -2.22 18.09
CA GLU A 189 15.46 -1.42 18.56
C GLU A 189 16.46 -1.12 17.42
N ALA A 190 16.71 -2.10 16.56
CA ALA A 190 17.60 -1.96 15.40
C ALA A 190 17.04 -0.96 14.37
N GLU A 191 15.75 -1.05 14.04
CA GLU A 191 15.10 -0.11 13.13
C GLU A 191 15.10 1.30 13.68
N ARG A 192 14.80 1.47 14.97
CA ARG A 192 14.81 2.77 15.64
C ARG A 192 16.20 3.39 15.64
N ALA A 193 17.24 2.61 15.89
CA ALA A 193 18.63 3.07 15.84
C ALA A 193 19.03 3.49 14.41
N ALA A 194 18.68 2.70 13.39
CA ALA A 194 18.95 3.02 11.99
C ALA A 194 18.17 4.26 11.52
N ALA A 195 16.90 4.38 11.90
CA ALA A 195 16.04 5.52 11.64
C ALA A 195 16.59 6.81 12.28
N GLN A 196 17.03 6.74 13.54
CA GLN A 196 17.66 7.86 14.23
C GLN A 196 18.96 8.30 13.55
N ALA A 197 19.79 7.35 13.13
CA ALA A 197 21.03 7.65 12.41
C ALA A 197 20.73 8.34 11.07
N TYR A 198 19.77 7.82 10.31
CA TYR A 198 19.36 8.40 9.02
C TYR A 198 18.75 9.79 9.17
N ALA A 199 17.81 9.97 10.11
CA ALA A 199 17.19 11.27 10.39
C ALA A 199 18.26 12.33 10.75
N LYS A 200 19.22 11.97 11.60
CA LYS A 200 20.35 12.83 11.94
C LYS A 200 21.24 13.15 10.73
N GLU A 201 21.53 12.17 9.88
CA GLU A 201 22.30 12.37 8.64
C GLU A 201 21.60 13.35 7.69
N LYS A 202 20.27 13.24 7.57
CA LYS A 202 19.44 14.10 6.71
C LYS A 202 19.08 15.44 7.34
N GLY A 203 19.46 15.68 8.59
CA GLY A 203 19.10 16.90 9.32
C GLY A 203 17.60 17.00 9.62
N LEU A 204 16.89 15.87 9.64
CA LEU A 204 15.49 15.80 10.04
C LEU A 204 15.44 15.93 11.56
N THR A 205 15.04 17.09 12.05
CA THR A 205 14.92 17.37 13.47
C THR A 205 13.46 17.32 13.89
N PRO A 206 13.13 16.74 15.06
CA PRO A 206 11.79 16.79 15.59
C PRO A 206 11.32 18.24 15.74
N PRO A 207 10.02 18.52 15.59
CA PRO A 207 9.47 19.84 15.85
C PRO A 207 9.84 20.29 17.27
N SER A 208 10.26 21.55 17.40
CA SER A 208 10.76 22.08 18.68
C SER A 208 9.70 21.95 19.76
N THR A 209 10.02 21.24 20.85
CA THR A 209 9.16 21.11 22.03
C THR A 209 8.97 22.42 22.79
N ASP A 210 9.74 23.46 22.46
CA ASP A 210 9.63 24.81 23.05
C ASP A 210 8.32 25.53 22.65
N HIS A 211 7.48 24.93 21.79
CA HIS A 211 6.15 25.40 21.45
C HIS A 211 5.01 24.51 21.96
N GLN A 212 5.25 23.71 23.02
CA GLN A 212 4.13 23.14 23.78
C GLN A 212 3.50 24.11 24.78
N ASP A 213 4.05 25.33 24.89
CA ASP A 213 3.40 26.44 25.60
C ASP A 213 2.77 27.42 24.60
N SER A 214 1.45 27.49 24.66
CA SER A 214 0.57 28.59 24.22
C SER A 214 1.17 29.73 23.36
N GLY A 215 0.87 29.69 22.05
CA GLY A 215 0.60 30.89 21.25
C GLY A 215 1.73 31.46 20.37
N ASN A 216 1.35 31.74 19.12
CA ASN A 216 1.89 32.80 18.27
C ASN A 216 2.94 32.47 17.18
N THR A 217 2.88 31.29 16.58
CA THR A 217 3.02 31.22 15.11
C THR A 217 1.60 31.13 14.59
N GLU A 218 1.05 32.18 13.99
CA GLU A 218 -0.28 32.10 13.37
C GLU A 218 -0.27 30.93 12.38
N ALA A 219 -1.01 29.85 12.67
CA ALA A 219 -1.26 28.81 11.69
C ALA A 219 -1.75 29.51 10.41
N LYS A 220 -1.18 29.15 9.26
CA LYS A 220 -1.55 29.70 7.95
C LYS A 220 -2.30 28.64 7.16
N GLY A 221 -2.96 29.07 6.08
CA GLY A 221 -3.59 28.15 5.15
C GLY A 221 -4.67 27.25 5.77
N ALA A 222 -4.67 25.98 5.39
CA ALA A 222 -5.66 24.98 5.78
C ALA A 222 -5.64 24.69 7.29
N GLU A 223 -4.49 24.74 7.95
CA GLU A 223 -4.41 24.56 9.41
C GLU A 223 -5.09 25.73 10.14
N ALA A 224 -4.92 26.95 9.64
CA ALA A 224 -5.62 28.14 10.16
C ALA A 224 -7.13 27.99 10.04
N ILE A 225 -7.58 27.46 8.89
CA ILE A 225 -8.99 27.18 8.63
C ILE A 225 -9.49 26.15 9.64
N TYR A 226 -8.82 25.00 9.78
CA TYR A 226 -9.19 23.95 10.73
C TYR A 226 -9.31 24.49 12.17
N ASN A 227 -8.34 25.30 12.59
CA ASN A 227 -8.33 25.90 13.92
C ASN A 227 -9.49 26.88 14.13
N ARG A 228 -9.82 27.72 13.13
CA ARG A 228 -10.89 28.72 13.19
C ARG A 228 -12.30 28.13 13.07
N VAL A 229 -12.50 27.14 12.19
CA VAL A 229 -13.85 26.63 11.90
C VAL A 229 -14.45 25.94 13.11
N LYS A 230 -15.77 26.09 13.25
CA LYS A 230 -16.55 25.35 14.25
C LYS A 230 -16.89 23.97 13.70
N ALA A 231 -16.74 22.93 14.52
CA ALA A 231 -17.17 21.57 14.22
C ALA A 231 -18.64 21.54 13.75
N ALA A 232 -18.88 20.98 12.56
CA ALA A 232 -20.21 20.81 11.99
C ALA A 232 -20.21 19.76 10.86
N LYS A 233 -21.22 18.87 10.81
CA LYS A 233 -21.43 17.91 9.70
C LYS A 233 -21.98 18.61 8.46
N LYS A 234 -21.11 19.27 7.69
CA LYS A 234 -21.50 20.04 6.49
C LYS A 234 -21.39 19.23 5.21
N VAL A 235 -20.35 18.39 5.10
CA VAL A 235 -20.13 17.52 3.95
C VAL A 235 -20.77 16.15 4.25
N PRO A 236 -21.65 15.63 3.36
CA PRO A 236 -22.19 14.27 3.48
C PRO A 236 -21.09 13.20 3.49
N LEU A 237 -21.29 12.12 4.25
CA LEU A 237 -20.27 11.08 4.43
C LEU A 237 -19.83 10.41 3.14
N ASP A 238 -20.78 10.17 2.22
CA ASP A 238 -20.54 9.61 0.88
C ASP A 238 -19.80 10.58 -0.05
N ARG A 239 -19.63 11.84 0.37
CA ARG A 239 -18.91 12.89 -0.35
C ARG A 239 -17.59 13.27 0.33
N MET A 240 -17.27 12.68 1.48
CA MET A 240 -16.01 12.94 2.18
C MET A 240 -14.85 12.26 1.42
N PRO A 241 -13.86 13.02 0.92
CA PRO A 241 -12.74 12.45 0.20
C PRO A 241 -11.68 11.89 1.18
N TYR A 242 -10.80 11.04 0.64
CA TYR A 242 -9.56 10.57 1.30
C TYR A 242 -9.74 9.93 2.68
N ASN A 243 -10.92 9.39 2.98
CA ASN A 243 -11.23 8.78 4.29
C ASN A 243 -11.10 9.77 5.48
N LEU A 244 -11.18 11.07 5.22
CA LEU A 244 -11.04 12.14 6.22
C LEU A 244 -12.08 12.11 7.34
N GLN A 245 -13.24 11.47 7.11
CA GLN A 245 -14.24 11.24 8.15
C GLN A 245 -13.74 10.31 9.27
N TYR A 246 -12.67 9.55 9.02
CA TYR A 246 -12.09 8.62 9.97
C TYR A 246 -10.90 9.18 10.76
N THR A 247 -10.55 10.46 10.56
CA THR A 247 -9.49 11.13 11.34
C THR A 247 -9.78 11.00 12.83
N VAL A 248 -8.76 10.56 13.58
CA VAL A 248 -8.84 10.36 15.04
C VAL A 248 -8.20 11.47 15.83
N GLU A 249 -7.20 12.11 15.25
CA GLU A 249 -6.40 13.14 15.90
C GLU A 249 -5.84 14.10 14.85
N VAL A 250 -5.53 15.33 15.29
CA VAL A 250 -4.71 16.28 14.55
C VAL A 250 -3.42 16.51 15.33
N LYS A 251 -2.29 16.24 14.71
CA LYS A 251 -0.97 16.31 15.35
C LYS A 251 0.06 16.84 14.36
N ASN A 252 0.89 17.79 14.80
CA ASN A 252 1.96 18.40 14.01
C ASN A 252 1.51 18.81 12.58
N GLY A 253 0.42 19.56 12.48
CA GLY A 253 -0.12 20.02 11.19
C GLY A 253 -0.67 18.90 10.29
N SER A 254 -0.94 17.71 10.82
CA SER A 254 -1.40 16.54 10.07
C SER A 254 -2.70 15.97 10.63
N LEU A 255 -3.57 15.51 9.73
CA LEU A 255 -4.77 14.73 10.03
C LEU A 255 -4.37 13.25 10.10
N ILE A 256 -4.55 12.62 11.25
CA ILE A 256 -4.14 11.23 11.52
C ILE A 256 -5.34 10.29 11.33
N ILE A 257 -5.25 9.39 10.34
CA ILE A 257 -6.33 8.49 9.90
C ILE A 257 -5.86 7.05 10.05
N PRO A 258 -6.22 6.34 11.13
CA PRO A 258 -5.84 4.95 11.29
C PRO A 258 -6.65 4.05 10.38
N HIS A 259 -5.99 3.00 9.90
CA HIS A 259 -6.55 1.98 9.03
C HIS A 259 -5.86 0.66 9.35
N TYR A 260 -6.63 -0.32 9.83
CA TYR A 260 -6.12 -1.59 10.36
C TYR A 260 -4.92 -1.38 11.30
N ASP A 261 -3.74 -1.87 10.91
CA ASP A 261 -2.49 -1.86 11.66
C ASP A 261 -1.58 -0.66 11.40
N HIS A 262 -2.02 0.35 10.64
CA HIS A 262 -1.22 1.53 10.31
C HIS A 262 -2.04 2.84 10.35
N TYR A 263 -1.36 3.94 10.02
CA TYR A 263 -1.93 5.28 9.98
C TYR A 263 -1.63 5.94 8.64
N HIS A 264 -2.67 6.37 7.93
CA HIS A 264 -2.52 7.36 6.87
C HIS A 264 -2.45 8.77 7.48
N ASN A 265 -1.63 9.63 6.88
CA ASN A 265 -1.56 11.04 7.27
C ASN A 265 -1.73 11.99 6.09
N ILE A 266 -2.52 13.03 6.29
CA ILE A 266 -2.71 14.13 5.33
C ILE A 266 -2.28 15.43 6.01
N LYS A 267 -1.22 16.07 5.50
CA LYS A 267 -0.76 17.36 6.01
C LYS A 267 -1.72 18.47 5.59
N PHE A 268 -1.96 19.45 6.46
CA PHE A 268 -2.71 20.65 6.09
C PHE A 268 -2.05 21.39 4.92
N GLU A 269 -0.71 21.45 4.91
CA GLU A 269 0.07 22.06 3.83
C GLU A 269 -0.25 21.49 2.44
N TRP A 270 -0.65 20.22 2.34
CA TRP A 270 -1.02 19.62 1.05
C TRP A 270 -2.34 20.15 0.48
N PHE A 271 -3.24 20.67 1.32
CA PHE A 271 -4.39 21.42 0.84
C PHE A 271 -3.99 22.82 0.36
N ASP A 272 -2.97 23.43 0.98
CA ASP A 272 -2.44 24.73 0.57
C ASP A 272 -1.66 24.66 -0.75
N GLU A 273 -1.00 23.53 -1.00
CA GLU A 273 -0.30 23.21 -2.26
C GLU A 273 -1.25 22.76 -3.39
N GLY A 274 -2.54 22.60 -3.11
CA GLY A 274 -3.53 22.13 -4.09
C GLY A 274 -3.43 20.64 -4.44
N LEU A 275 -2.72 19.84 -3.63
CA LEU A 275 -2.63 18.38 -3.79
C LEU A 275 -3.90 17.68 -3.28
N TYR A 276 -4.61 18.31 -2.34
CA TYR A 276 -5.85 17.83 -1.76
C TYR A 276 -6.90 18.93 -1.81
N GLU A 277 -8.13 18.57 -2.17
CA GLU A 277 -9.20 19.54 -2.37
C GLU A 277 -10.49 19.14 -1.67
N ALA A 278 -11.34 20.14 -1.44
CA ALA A 278 -12.70 19.90 -0.99
C ALA A 278 -13.51 19.25 -2.12
N PRO A 279 -14.46 18.35 -1.80
CA PRO A 279 -15.30 17.73 -2.81
C PRO A 279 -16.13 18.79 -3.53
N LYS A 280 -16.37 18.59 -4.84
CA LYS A 280 -17.09 19.55 -5.69
C LYS A 280 -18.40 20.03 -5.05
N GLY A 281 -18.54 21.35 -4.95
CA GLY A 281 -19.71 22.01 -4.34
C GLY A 281 -19.57 22.32 -2.85
N TYR A 282 -18.44 21.98 -2.23
CA TYR A 282 -18.12 22.33 -0.84
C TYR A 282 -16.83 23.14 -0.79
N THR A 283 -16.71 23.98 0.23
CA THR A 283 -15.46 24.72 0.49
C THR A 283 -14.51 23.89 1.36
N LEU A 284 -13.22 24.24 1.37
CA LEU A 284 -12.26 23.65 2.31
C LEU A 284 -12.69 23.87 3.77
N GLU A 285 -13.35 25.00 4.08
CA GLU A 285 -13.91 25.23 5.41
C GLU A 285 -15.01 24.23 5.76
N ASP A 286 -15.85 23.85 4.79
CA ASP A 286 -16.92 22.88 5.03
C ASP A 286 -16.38 21.48 5.25
N LEU A 287 -15.37 21.08 4.47
CA LEU A 287 -14.66 19.83 4.65
C LEU A 287 -14.00 19.78 6.03
N LEU A 288 -13.17 20.77 6.37
CA LEU A 288 -12.43 20.79 7.63
C LEU A 288 -13.35 20.94 8.85
N ALA A 289 -14.47 21.65 8.74
CA ALA A 289 -15.49 21.68 9.80
C ALA A 289 -16.10 20.29 10.05
N THR A 290 -16.28 19.49 9.00
CA THR A 290 -16.81 18.12 9.08
C THR A 290 -15.77 17.16 9.67
N VAL A 291 -14.50 17.26 9.25
CA VAL A 291 -13.40 16.51 9.87
C VAL A 291 -13.30 16.83 11.36
N LYS A 292 -13.28 18.12 11.71
CA LYS A 292 -13.20 18.58 13.10
C LYS A 292 -14.35 18.05 13.95
N TYR A 293 -15.56 17.96 13.38
CA TYR A 293 -16.69 17.36 14.07
C TYR A 293 -16.38 15.93 14.51
N TYR A 294 -15.89 15.06 13.62
CA TYR A 294 -15.63 13.66 13.96
C TYR A 294 -14.38 13.45 14.83
N VAL A 295 -13.43 14.39 14.81
CA VAL A 295 -12.32 14.41 15.76
C VAL A 295 -12.83 14.76 17.17
N GLU A 296 -13.67 15.79 17.31
CA GLU A 296 -14.23 16.22 18.60
C GLU A 296 -15.33 15.30 19.15
N HIS A 297 -15.99 14.52 18.27
CA HIS A 297 -17.08 13.60 18.61
C HIS A 297 -16.72 12.17 18.22
N PRO A 298 -15.71 11.54 18.88
CA PRO A 298 -15.19 10.23 18.46
C PRO A 298 -16.24 9.11 18.50
N ASN A 299 -17.28 9.22 19.34
CA ASN A 299 -18.38 8.26 19.41
C ASN A 299 -19.36 8.38 18.22
N GLU A 300 -19.35 9.50 17.50
CA GLU A 300 -20.16 9.73 16.30
C GLU A 300 -19.38 9.54 15.00
N ARG A 301 -18.09 9.21 15.09
CA ARG A 301 -17.27 8.85 13.93
C ARG A 301 -17.93 7.67 13.20
N PRO A 302 -18.04 7.72 11.86
CA PRO A 302 -18.70 6.66 11.09
C PRO A 302 -18.08 5.29 11.38
N HIS A 303 -18.93 4.25 11.35
CA HIS A 303 -18.44 2.89 11.37
C HIS A 303 -17.76 2.57 10.05
N SER A 304 -16.70 1.75 10.11
CA SER A 304 -16.02 1.22 8.94
C SER A 304 -15.96 -0.29 9.06
N ASP A 305 -16.50 -0.98 8.05
CA ASP A 305 -16.34 -2.42 7.91
C ASP A 305 -14.92 -2.79 7.42
N ASN A 306 -14.15 -1.80 6.95
CA ASN A 306 -12.82 -1.95 6.40
C ASN A 306 -11.74 -1.38 7.35
N GLY A 307 -11.92 -1.49 8.67
CA GLY A 307 -10.86 -1.19 9.63
C GLY A 307 -10.42 0.27 9.77
N PHE A 308 -11.13 1.24 9.18
CA PHE A 308 -10.81 2.66 9.33
C PHE A 308 -11.28 3.24 10.67
N GLY A 309 -10.56 4.26 11.15
CA GLY A 309 -10.99 5.08 12.28
C GLY A 309 -11.14 4.26 13.55
N ASN A 310 -12.35 4.22 14.11
CA ASN A 310 -12.61 3.47 15.34
C ASN A 310 -12.50 1.94 15.20
N ALA A 311 -12.59 1.44 13.97
CA ALA A 311 -12.49 0.02 13.68
C ALA A 311 -11.03 -0.46 13.58
N SER A 312 -10.04 0.45 13.56
CA SER A 312 -8.64 0.07 13.43
C SER A 312 -8.08 -0.63 14.66
N ASP A 313 -7.06 -1.44 14.45
CA ASP A 313 -6.36 -2.15 15.53
C ASP A 313 -5.81 -1.18 16.57
N HIS A 314 -5.27 -0.04 16.12
CA HIS A 314 -4.74 1.01 16.98
C HIS A 314 -5.79 1.54 17.97
N VAL A 315 -7.01 1.85 17.48
CA VAL A 315 -8.05 2.40 18.36
C VAL A 315 -8.65 1.31 19.25
N GLN A 316 -8.75 0.09 18.76
CA GLN A 316 -9.25 -1.04 19.55
C GLN A 316 -8.28 -1.42 20.69
N ARG A 317 -6.97 -1.50 20.42
CA ARG A 317 -5.94 -1.80 21.44
C ARG A 317 -5.86 -0.72 22.51
N ASN A 318 -5.91 0.55 22.10
CA ASN A 318 -5.91 1.68 23.05
C ASN A 318 -7.14 1.69 23.96
N LYS A 319 -8.33 1.29 23.47
CA LYS A 319 -9.52 1.10 24.32
C LYS A 319 -9.36 -0.04 25.33
N ASN A 320 -8.56 -1.04 25.00
CA ASN A 320 -8.30 -2.21 25.85
C ASN A 320 -7.07 -2.04 26.75
N GLY A 321 -6.35 -0.92 26.66
CA GLY A 321 -5.15 -0.63 27.47
C GLY A 321 -3.90 -1.44 27.07
N GLN A 322 -3.84 -1.95 25.83
CA GLN A 322 -2.66 -2.65 25.29
C GLN A 322 -1.74 -1.68 24.54
N ALA A 323 -0.42 -1.89 24.64
CA ALA A 323 0.59 -1.05 23.96
C ALA A 323 0.63 -1.32 22.45
N ASP A 324 0.95 -0.29 21.66
CA ASP A 324 1.10 -0.35 20.19
C ASP A 324 2.42 -1.02 19.78
N THR A 325 2.65 -2.26 20.18
CA THR A 325 3.84 -3.02 19.76
C THR A 325 3.50 -3.92 18.58
N ASN A 326 4.24 -3.80 17.49
CA ASN A 326 4.11 -4.65 16.28
C ASN A 326 4.67 -6.08 16.49
N GLN A 327 4.83 -6.51 17.74
CA GLN A 327 5.42 -7.79 18.13
C GLN A 327 4.33 -8.82 18.44
N THR A 328 4.55 -10.03 17.95
CA THR A 328 3.70 -11.21 18.08
C THR A 328 3.36 -11.52 19.54
N GLU A 329 2.12 -11.28 19.96
CA GLU A 329 1.55 -11.96 21.13
C GLU A 329 0.87 -13.26 20.68
N LYS A 330 1.19 -14.35 21.40
CA LYS A 330 0.63 -15.71 21.23
C LYS A 330 -0.91 -15.72 21.37
N PRO A 331 -1.62 -16.67 20.73
CA PRO A 331 -3.07 -16.73 20.79
C PRO A 331 -3.53 -17.19 22.18
N SER A 332 -4.32 -16.36 22.86
CA SER A 332 -5.09 -16.72 24.05
C SER A 332 -6.52 -17.05 23.64
N GLU A 333 -6.83 -18.34 23.70
CA GLU A 333 -8.12 -19.03 23.84
C GLU A 333 -9.42 -18.23 23.59
N GLU A 334 -10.06 -18.62 22.49
CA GLU A 334 -11.43 -18.37 22.08
C GLU A 334 -12.45 -18.77 23.17
N LYS A 335 -13.40 -17.87 23.47
CA LYS A 335 -14.69 -18.23 24.08
C LYS A 335 -15.86 -17.49 23.42
N PRO A 336 -17.03 -18.14 23.33
CA PRO A 336 -17.95 -17.96 22.21
C PRO A 336 -18.91 -16.79 22.37
N GLN A 337 -19.17 -16.11 21.24
CA GLN A 337 -20.24 -15.13 21.09
C GLN A 337 -21.60 -15.81 21.12
N THR A 338 -22.54 -15.18 21.82
CA THR A 338 -23.94 -15.60 21.89
C THR A 338 -24.72 -14.85 20.81
N GLU A 339 -25.15 -15.55 19.78
CA GLU A 339 -26.03 -15.02 18.74
C GLU A 339 -27.45 -14.77 19.29
N LYS A 340 -28.05 -13.65 18.89
CA LYS A 340 -29.50 -13.52 18.66
C LYS A 340 -29.77 -12.51 17.52
N PRO A 341 -30.86 -12.69 16.77
CA PRO A 341 -30.85 -12.52 15.32
C PRO A 341 -31.41 -11.19 14.82
N GLU A 342 -30.98 -10.84 13.61
CA GLU A 342 -31.49 -9.78 12.75
C GLU A 342 -32.97 -9.99 12.38
N GLU A 343 -33.71 -8.89 12.31
CA GLU A 343 -35.06 -8.83 11.75
C GLU A 343 -35.00 -8.00 10.46
N GLU A 344 -34.98 -8.69 9.31
CA GLU A 344 -35.13 -8.11 7.97
C GLU A 344 -36.57 -7.61 7.75
N THR A 345 -36.71 -6.42 7.17
CA THR A 345 -37.90 -6.10 6.35
C THR A 345 -37.51 -5.35 5.07
N PRO A 346 -38.26 -5.51 3.98
CA PRO A 346 -37.73 -5.38 2.63
C PRO A 346 -37.99 -4.02 1.97
N ARG A 347 -37.12 -3.77 1.00
CA ARG A 347 -37.04 -2.65 0.07
C ARG A 347 -38.17 -2.70 -0.97
N GLU A 348 -38.82 -1.57 -1.25
CA GLU A 348 -39.63 -1.36 -2.46
C GLU A 348 -39.11 -0.19 -3.33
N GLU A 349 -39.30 -0.42 -4.62
CA GLU A 349 -38.91 0.18 -5.90
C GLU A 349 -38.76 1.71 -6.12
N LYS A 350 -37.88 2.03 -7.09
CA LYS A 350 -37.71 3.29 -7.89
C LYS A 350 -38.90 3.47 -8.90
N PRO A 351 -38.95 4.45 -9.87
CA PRO A 351 -38.05 5.57 -10.26
C PRO A 351 -38.75 6.92 -10.63
N GLN A 352 -37.97 7.99 -10.89
CA GLN A 352 -38.05 8.96 -12.04
C GLN A 352 -37.28 10.24 -11.67
N SER A 353 -36.14 10.54 -12.32
CA SER A 353 -35.99 11.31 -13.57
C SER A 353 -36.40 12.79 -13.45
N GLU A 354 -35.42 13.69 -13.38
CA GLU A 354 -35.40 14.95 -14.14
C GLU A 354 -34.04 15.66 -14.00
N LYS A 355 -33.43 15.97 -15.15
CA LYS A 355 -32.18 16.71 -15.34
C LYS A 355 -32.55 18.16 -15.65
N PRO A 356 -31.90 19.18 -15.05
CA PRO A 356 -31.89 20.52 -15.63
C PRO A 356 -30.51 20.83 -16.24
N GLU A 357 -30.53 21.19 -17.53
CA GLU A 357 -29.43 21.85 -18.24
C GLU A 357 -29.22 23.28 -17.74
N SER A 358 -27.96 23.72 -17.71
CA SER A 358 -27.52 25.13 -17.65
C SER A 358 -25.99 25.21 -17.89
N PRO A 359 -25.44 26.35 -18.34
CA PRO A 359 -24.79 26.49 -19.64
C PRO A 359 -23.25 26.47 -19.61
N LYS A 360 -22.65 26.22 -20.79
CA LYS A 360 -21.21 26.20 -21.08
C LYS A 360 -20.60 27.61 -21.05
N PRO A 361 -19.38 27.79 -20.50
CA PRO A 361 -18.44 28.79 -21.00
C PRO A 361 -17.11 28.15 -21.48
N THR A 362 -16.83 28.37 -22.77
CA THR A 362 -15.55 28.48 -23.50
C THR A 362 -14.31 27.71 -23.01
N GLU A 363 -13.93 26.71 -23.84
CA GLU A 363 -12.75 25.82 -23.79
C GLU A 363 -11.46 26.48 -24.33
N GLU A 364 -10.36 26.32 -23.61
CA GLU A 364 -9.04 26.06 -24.21
C GLU A 364 -8.93 24.56 -24.55
N PRO A 365 -8.10 24.12 -25.52
CA PRO A 365 -8.26 22.82 -26.17
C PRO A 365 -7.88 21.66 -25.25
N GLU A 366 -8.90 21.03 -24.65
CA GLU A 366 -8.77 19.75 -23.95
C GLU A 366 -8.57 18.61 -24.97
N GLU A 367 -7.64 17.70 -24.67
CA GLU A 367 -7.48 16.45 -25.40
C GLU A 367 -8.81 15.67 -25.38
N PRO A 368 -9.17 14.95 -26.48
CA PRO A 368 -10.42 14.21 -26.54
C PRO A 368 -10.48 13.15 -25.42
N GLN A 369 -11.39 13.37 -24.48
CA GLN A 369 -11.68 12.48 -23.37
C GLN A 369 -12.59 11.33 -23.81
N VAL A 370 -12.37 10.13 -23.28
CA VAL A 370 -13.33 9.02 -23.38
C VAL A 370 -14.65 9.45 -22.73
N GLU A 371 -15.78 9.15 -23.38
CA GLU A 371 -17.11 9.46 -22.86
C GLU A 371 -17.33 8.77 -21.49
N THR A 372 -17.79 9.52 -20.49
CA THR A 372 -18.02 9.02 -19.12
C THR A 372 -18.86 7.75 -19.09
N GLU A 373 -19.89 7.66 -19.95
CA GLU A 373 -20.76 6.49 -20.09
C GLU A 373 -19.98 5.20 -20.42
N LYS A 374 -18.92 5.30 -21.23
CA LYS A 374 -18.04 4.17 -21.56
C LYS A 374 -17.15 3.77 -20.39
N VAL A 375 -16.68 4.73 -19.60
CA VAL A 375 -15.91 4.46 -18.38
C VAL A 375 -16.79 3.81 -17.32
N GLU A 376 -18.02 4.29 -17.13
CA GLU A 376 -19.00 3.69 -16.21
C GLU A 376 -19.33 2.24 -16.62
N GLU A 377 -19.54 1.97 -17.91
CA GLU A 377 -19.75 0.62 -18.43
C GLU A 377 -18.55 -0.28 -18.11
N LYS A 378 -17.34 0.24 -18.24
CA LYS A 378 -16.11 -0.52 -17.98
C LYS A 378 -15.91 -0.85 -16.51
N LEU A 379 -16.18 0.10 -15.63
CA LEU A 379 -16.14 -0.12 -14.18
C LEU A 379 -17.23 -1.10 -13.74
N ARG A 380 -18.40 -1.09 -14.39
CA ARG A 380 -19.45 -2.07 -14.15
C ARG A 380 -19.06 -3.48 -14.62
N GLU A 381 -18.38 -3.61 -15.77
CA GLU A 381 -17.80 -4.89 -16.21
C GLU A 381 -16.83 -5.46 -15.16
N ALA A 382 -16.00 -4.60 -14.55
CA ALA A 382 -15.06 -5.00 -13.51
C ALA A 382 -15.78 -5.43 -12.24
N GLU A 383 -16.84 -4.73 -11.83
CA GLU A 383 -17.68 -5.11 -10.68
C GLU A 383 -18.36 -6.48 -10.86
N ASP A 384 -18.92 -6.73 -12.03
CA ASP A 384 -19.59 -8.00 -12.36
C ASP A 384 -18.61 -9.19 -12.39
N LEU A 385 -17.35 -8.94 -12.74
CA LEU A 385 -16.28 -9.95 -12.70
C LEU A 385 -15.75 -10.16 -11.29
N LEU A 386 -15.57 -9.09 -10.53
CA LEU A 386 -15.17 -9.12 -9.12
C LEU A 386 -16.12 -9.98 -8.28
N GLY A 387 -17.43 -9.88 -8.52
CA GLY A 387 -18.45 -10.69 -7.84
C GLY A 387 -18.29 -12.21 -8.06
N LYS A 388 -17.55 -12.63 -9.10
CA LYS A 388 -17.33 -14.04 -9.48
C LYS A 388 -15.99 -14.59 -8.98
N ILE A 389 -15.12 -13.74 -8.43
CA ILE A 389 -13.83 -14.16 -7.87
C ILE A 389 -14.08 -14.87 -6.53
N GLN A 390 -13.55 -16.09 -6.43
CA GLN A 390 -13.61 -16.94 -5.23
C GLN A 390 -12.44 -16.66 -4.29
N ASP A 391 -11.29 -16.25 -4.83
CA ASP A 391 -10.11 -15.94 -4.04
C ASP A 391 -10.37 -14.66 -3.20
N PRO A 392 -10.37 -14.77 -1.86
CA PRO A 392 -10.72 -13.65 -0.99
C PRO A 392 -9.71 -12.50 -1.06
N ILE A 393 -8.45 -12.78 -1.42
CA ILE A 393 -7.35 -11.81 -1.49
C ILE A 393 -7.48 -10.98 -2.77
N ILE A 394 -7.62 -11.66 -3.90
CA ILE A 394 -7.82 -10.99 -5.19
C ILE A 394 -9.11 -10.18 -5.17
N LYS A 395 -10.15 -10.72 -4.51
CA LYS A 395 -11.43 -10.04 -4.34
C LYS A 395 -11.31 -8.78 -3.47
N SER A 396 -10.50 -8.77 -2.41
CA SER A 396 -10.31 -7.57 -1.58
C SER A 396 -9.59 -6.46 -2.35
N ASN A 397 -8.43 -6.78 -2.94
CA ASN A 397 -7.57 -5.80 -3.61
C ASN A 397 -8.24 -5.22 -4.87
N ALA A 398 -8.92 -6.07 -5.64
CA ALA A 398 -9.66 -5.62 -6.81
C ALA A 398 -10.91 -4.79 -6.41
N LYS A 399 -11.52 -5.05 -5.26
CA LYS A 399 -12.63 -4.24 -4.73
C LYS A 399 -12.16 -2.84 -4.34
N GLU A 400 -11.00 -2.73 -3.69
CA GLU A 400 -10.42 -1.44 -3.31
C GLU A 400 -10.03 -0.62 -4.55
N THR A 401 -9.33 -1.25 -5.50
CA THR A 401 -8.96 -0.62 -6.78
C THR A 401 -10.21 -0.13 -7.52
N LEU A 402 -11.25 -0.98 -7.62
CA LEU A 402 -12.52 -0.60 -8.24
C LEU A 402 -13.20 0.56 -7.54
N THR A 403 -13.16 0.58 -6.21
CA THR A 403 -13.73 1.66 -5.39
C THR A 403 -12.98 2.97 -5.62
N GLY A 404 -11.64 2.93 -5.68
CA GLY A 404 -10.80 4.07 -6.03
C GLY A 404 -11.14 4.64 -7.41
N LEU A 405 -11.27 3.78 -8.43
CA LEU A 405 -11.62 4.20 -9.79
C LEU A 405 -13.03 4.79 -9.90
N LYS A 406 -14.00 4.20 -9.20
CA LYS A 406 -15.37 4.74 -9.14
C LYS A 406 -15.42 6.09 -8.45
N ASN A 407 -14.66 6.25 -7.37
CA ASN A 407 -14.53 7.54 -6.69
C ASN A 407 -13.85 8.56 -7.60
N ASN A 408 -12.78 8.17 -8.29
CA ASN A 408 -12.11 9.05 -9.25
C ASN A 408 -13.04 9.54 -10.36
N LEU A 409 -13.89 8.65 -10.90
CA LEU A 409 -14.89 9.00 -11.91
C LEU A 409 -16.01 9.89 -11.35
N LEU A 410 -16.54 9.54 -10.17
CA LEU A 410 -17.63 10.24 -9.53
C LEU A 410 -17.24 11.66 -9.11
N PHE A 411 -16.00 11.84 -8.66
CA PHE A 411 -15.48 13.10 -8.14
C PHE A 411 -14.70 13.90 -9.18
N GLY A 412 -14.37 13.31 -10.34
CA GLY A 412 -13.61 13.97 -11.41
C GLY A 412 -12.17 14.29 -11.00
N THR A 413 -11.60 13.55 -10.04
CA THR A 413 -10.24 13.73 -9.53
C THR A 413 -9.17 13.16 -10.47
N GLN A 414 -9.60 12.41 -11.49
CA GLN A 414 -8.77 11.86 -12.54
C GLN A 414 -9.53 11.96 -13.86
N ASP A 415 -8.81 12.17 -14.97
CA ASP A 415 -9.42 12.27 -16.28
C ASP A 415 -9.92 10.90 -16.77
N ASN A 416 -10.92 10.91 -17.66
CA ASN A 416 -11.59 9.69 -18.12
C ASN A 416 -10.66 8.75 -18.87
N ASN A 417 -9.64 9.26 -19.57
CA ASN A 417 -8.67 8.42 -20.28
C ASN A 417 -7.83 7.61 -19.30
N THR A 418 -7.37 8.24 -18.21
CA THR A 418 -6.59 7.58 -17.17
C THR A 418 -7.44 6.58 -16.38
N ILE A 419 -8.68 6.93 -15.99
CA ILE A 419 -9.60 6.00 -15.32
C ILE A 419 -9.89 4.79 -16.21
N MET A 420 -10.12 5.01 -17.51
CA MET A 420 -10.36 3.95 -18.48
C MET A 420 -9.18 2.98 -18.56
N ALA A 421 -7.94 3.48 -18.64
CA ALA A 421 -6.74 2.66 -18.70
C ALA A 421 -6.54 1.81 -17.43
N GLU A 422 -6.85 2.36 -16.25
CA GLU A 422 -6.76 1.62 -14.99
C GLU A 422 -7.89 0.60 -14.81
N ALA A 423 -9.10 0.93 -15.27
CA ALA A 423 -10.23 -0.01 -15.32
C ALA A 423 -9.91 -1.21 -16.23
N GLU A 424 -9.22 -0.98 -17.36
CA GLU A 424 -8.78 -2.05 -18.26
C GLU A 424 -7.72 -2.97 -17.62
N LYS A 425 -6.78 -2.42 -16.86
CA LYS A 425 -5.80 -3.21 -16.09
C LYS A 425 -6.49 -4.08 -15.03
N LEU A 426 -7.43 -3.49 -14.30
CA LEU A 426 -8.22 -4.21 -13.30
C LEU A 426 -9.03 -5.35 -13.94
N LEU A 427 -9.64 -5.10 -15.09
CA LEU A 427 -10.37 -6.11 -15.85
C LEU A 427 -9.48 -7.26 -16.32
N ALA A 428 -8.26 -6.97 -16.77
CA ALA A 428 -7.31 -8.01 -17.16
C ALA A 428 -6.97 -8.91 -15.97
N LEU A 429 -6.63 -8.30 -14.82
CA LEU A 429 -6.35 -9.02 -13.57
C LEU A 429 -7.53 -9.89 -13.12
N LEU A 430 -8.75 -9.35 -13.17
CA LEU A 430 -9.96 -10.09 -12.81
C LEU A 430 -10.30 -11.25 -13.78
N LYS A 431 -9.91 -11.14 -15.06
CA LYS A 431 -10.11 -12.21 -16.05
C LYS A 431 -9.11 -13.34 -15.89
N GLU A 432 -7.89 -13.03 -15.49
CA GLU A 432 -6.84 -14.03 -15.20
C GLU A 432 -7.08 -14.78 -13.89
N SER A 433 -7.81 -14.15 -12.95
CA SER A 433 -8.02 -14.65 -11.59
C SER A 433 -9.35 -15.38 -11.38
N LYS A 434 -10.06 -15.68 -12.47
CA LYS A 434 -11.44 -16.16 -12.46
C LYS A 434 -11.57 -17.68 -12.37
#